data_AF-A0AAV5TWR0-F1
#
_entry.id   AF-A0AAV5TWR0-F1
#
_cell.length_a   1.000
_cell.length_b   1.000
_cell.length_c   1.000
_cell.angle_alpha   90.00
_cell.angle_beta   90.00
_cell.angle_gamma   90.00
#
_symmetry.space_group_name_H-M   'P 1'
#
loop_
_entity.id
_entity.type
_entity.pdbx_description
1 polymer ?
#
loop_
_entity_poly.entity_id
_entity_poly.type
_entity_poly.pdbx_seq_one_letter_code
_entity_poly.pdbx_strand_id
1 'polypeptide(L)'
;MRKGDADKPTSSQYKLAWGSKLGSNPKPSGANLMTSVTESLFTKPVNAALKKVYDNNIYVADVCTNEADYNSGFKKSILQDLLTAWSSTKSFSLMHDYLVKKGKVSSDMNSFKQFLTTFWFDTYSRCSRTRRKSAVRDHLQVPSK
;
A
#
# COMPACT_ATOMS: atom_id res chain seq x y z
N MET A 1 9.75 8.44 11.85
CA MET A 1 8.94 8.19 10.63
C MET A 1 8.19 9.44 10.19
N ARG A 2 7.10 9.91 10.83
CA ARG A 2 6.36 11.13 10.36
C ARG A 2 7.19 12.38 10.04
N LYS A 3 8.21 12.68 10.87
CA LYS A 3 9.11 13.83 10.64
C LYS A 3 10.02 13.62 9.42
N GLY A 4 10.38 12.37 9.12
CA GLY A 4 11.23 11.99 7.99
C GLY A 4 10.45 11.66 6.71
N ASP A 5 9.14 11.87 6.71
CA ASP A 5 8.30 11.72 5.53
C ASP A 5 8.31 13.03 4.74
N ALA A 6 9.19 13.09 3.74
CA ALA A 6 9.32 14.20 2.80
C ALA A 6 8.32 14.09 1.63
N ASP A 7 7.76 12.90 1.42
CA ASP A 7 6.84 12.62 0.33
C ASP A 7 5.40 13.01 0.68
N LYS A 8 5.07 13.13 1.98
CA LYS A 8 3.76 13.55 2.47
C LYS A 8 3.21 14.78 1.73
N PRO A 9 1.94 14.73 1.27
CA PRO A 9 1.26 15.90 0.73
C PRO A 9 1.16 17.02 1.77
N THR A 10 1.39 18.26 1.36
CA THR A 10 1.08 19.45 2.17
C THR A 10 -0.39 19.80 2.04
N SER A 11 -0.92 20.61 2.96
CA SER A 11 -2.30 21.10 2.92
C SER A 11 -2.63 21.94 1.69
N SER A 12 -1.62 22.44 0.97
CA SER A 12 -1.80 23.14 -0.30
C SER A 12 -1.95 22.21 -1.50
N GLN A 13 -1.56 20.94 -1.37
CA GLN A 13 -1.55 19.96 -2.47
C GLN A 13 -2.81 19.09 -2.52
N TYR A 14 -3.72 19.22 -1.56
CA TYR A 14 -5.02 18.56 -1.59
C TYR A 14 -6.06 19.38 -0.84
N LYS A 15 -7.34 19.18 -1.18
CA LYS A 15 -8.46 19.80 -0.47
C LYS A 15 -9.46 18.72 -0.08
N LEU A 16 -9.91 18.82 1.17
CA LEU A 16 -10.95 17.95 1.73
C LEU A 16 -12.22 18.74 1.97
N ALA A 17 -13.35 18.20 1.55
CA ALA A 17 -14.67 18.64 1.96
C ALA A 17 -15.21 17.64 2.98
N TRP A 18 -14.96 17.91 4.26
CA TRP A 18 -15.41 17.07 5.37
C TRP A 18 -16.94 16.95 5.48
N GLY A 19 -17.67 17.86 4.84
CA GLY A 19 -19.12 17.93 4.93
C GLY A 19 -19.60 18.30 6.33
N SER A 20 -20.86 18.00 6.62
CA SER A 20 -21.46 18.22 7.93
C SER A 20 -21.16 17.06 8.86
N LYS A 21 -21.04 17.36 10.16
CA LYS A 21 -20.95 16.33 11.21
C LYS A 21 -22.17 15.41 11.10
N LEU A 22 -21.92 14.10 11.02
CA LEU A 22 -22.98 13.12 10.98
C LEU A 22 -23.65 13.02 12.38
N GLY A 23 -24.98 13.01 12.40
CA GLY A 23 -25.78 12.80 13.61
C GLY A 23 -26.02 11.31 13.93
N SER A 24 -27.02 11.01 14.75
CA SER A 24 -27.31 9.66 15.27
C SER A 24 -27.69 8.63 14.20
N ASN A 25 -28.17 9.09 13.03
CA ASN A 25 -28.50 8.25 11.88
C ASN A 25 -27.68 8.74 10.66
N PRO A 26 -26.37 8.41 10.61
CA PRO A 26 -25.48 8.90 9.56
C PRO A 26 -25.95 8.41 8.19
N LYS A 27 -26.15 9.35 7.26
CA LYS A 27 -26.33 9.05 5.83
C LYS A 27 -25.14 9.61 5.06
N PRO A 28 -24.57 8.87 4.09
CA PRO A 28 -23.56 9.42 3.20
C PRO A 28 -24.12 10.65 2.47
N SER A 29 -23.37 11.74 2.44
CA SER A 29 -23.79 12.96 1.74
C SER A 29 -23.79 12.80 0.22
N GLY A 30 -23.21 11.72 -0.31
CA GLY A 30 -22.95 11.53 -1.74
C GLY A 30 -21.88 12.45 -2.32
N ALA A 31 -21.36 13.40 -1.53
CA ALA A 31 -20.30 14.31 -1.95
C ALA A 31 -18.92 13.65 -1.83
N ASN A 32 -18.01 14.00 -2.75
CA ASN A 32 -16.63 13.54 -2.69
C ASN A 32 -15.89 14.21 -1.53
N LEU A 33 -15.27 13.38 -0.67
CA LEU A 33 -14.41 13.87 0.41
C LEU A 33 -13.21 14.64 -0.15
N MET A 34 -12.59 14.13 -1.21
CA MET A 34 -11.46 14.77 -1.87
C MET A 34 -11.96 15.64 -3.02
N THR A 35 -11.84 16.97 -2.89
CA THR A 35 -12.34 17.91 -3.90
C THR A 35 -11.26 18.37 -4.87
N SER A 36 -9.99 18.26 -4.49
CA SER A 36 -8.85 18.44 -5.41
C SER A 36 -7.61 17.76 -4.87
N VAL A 37 -6.76 17.25 -5.77
CA VAL A 37 -5.40 16.78 -5.48
C VAL A 37 -4.49 17.36 -6.56
N THR A 38 -3.31 17.83 -6.18
CA THR A 38 -2.32 18.28 -7.15
C THR A 38 -1.69 17.08 -7.83
N GLU A 39 -1.84 16.97 -9.16
CA GLU A 39 -1.34 15.85 -9.96
C GLU A 39 0.19 15.67 -9.90
N SER A 40 0.94 16.74 -9.61
CA SER A 40 2.39 16.64 -9.40
C SER A 40 2.78 15.79 -8.20
N LEU A 41 1.85 15.45 -7.29
CA LEU A 41 2.10 14.46 -6.25
C LEU A 41 2.40 13.09 -6.86
N PHE A 42 1.78 12.73 -7.99
CA PHE A 42 1.93 11.44 -8.63
C PHE A 42 3.19 11.32 -9.50
N THR A 43 3.94 12.42 -9.68
CA THR A 43 5.26 12.38 -10.33
C THR A 43 6.39 12.04 -9.36
N LYS A 44 6.15 12.17 -8.04
CA LYS A 44 7.11 11.73 -7.02
C LYS A 44 7.34 10.21 -7.14
N PRO A 45 8.60 9.72 -7.09
CA PRO A 45 8.89 8.29 -7.31
C PRO A 45 8.05 7.33 -6.47
N VAL A 46 7.83 7.66 -5.19
CA VAL A 46 7.04 6.86 -4.24
C VAL A 46 5.59 6.72 -4.69
N ASN A 47 4.97 7.81 -5.13
CA ASN A 47 3.58 7.84 -5.56
C ASN A 47 3.43 7.32 -6.99
N ALA A 48 4.39 7.57 -7.86
CA ALA A 48 4.42 7.03 -9.22
C ALA A 48 4.49 5.49 -9.20
N ALA A 49 5.35 4.93 -8.35
CA ALA A 49 5.43 3.48 -8.17
C ALA A 49 4.13 2.90 -7.59
N LEU A 50 3.52 3.58 -6.61
CA LEU A 50 2.23 3.16 -6.08
C LEU A 50 1.10 3.28 -7.12
N LYS A 51 1.11 4.33 -7.94
CA LYS A 51 0.14 4.53 -9.02
C LYS A 51 0.25 3.42 -10.06
N LYS A 52 1.47 2.98 -10.42
CA LYS A 52 1.66 1.82 -11.31
C LYS A 52 0.99 0.55 -10.76
N VAL A 53 1.08 0.32 -9.45
CA VAL A 53 0.44 -0.83 -8.80
C VAL A 53 -1.08 -0.75 -8.92
N TYR A 54 -1.65 0.46 -8.72
CA TYR A 54 -3.08 0.72 -8.87
C TYR A 54 -3.54 0.58 -10.33
N ASP A 55 -2.88 1.27 -11.26
CA ASP A 55 -3.25 1.29 -12.69
C ASP A 55 -3.19 -0.10 -13.34
N ASN A 56 -2.31 -0.98 -12.85
CA ASN A 56 -2.17 -2.35 -13.35
C ASN A 56 -3.03 -3.37 -12.59
N ASN A 57 -3.95 -2.92 -11.71
CA ASN A 57 -4.81 -3.78 -10.91
C ASN A 57 -4.03 -4.91 -10.21
N ILE A 58 -2.85 -4.58 -9.67
CA ILE A 58 -2.00 -5.59 -9.05
C ILE A 58 -2.70 -6.18 -7.85
N TYR A 59 -3.26 -5.32 -6.98
CA TYR A 59 -4.08 -5.67 -5.83
C TYR A 59 -5.49 -6.06 -6.28
N VAL A 60 -5.91 -7.28 -5.93
CA VAL A 60 -7.25 -7.81 -6.25
C VAL A 60 -7.90 -8.22 -4.93
N ALA A 61 -8.86 -7.44 -4.44
CA ALA A 61 -9.46 -7.65 -3.12
C ALA A 61 -10.34 -8.91 -2.98
N ASP A 62 -10.38 -9.78 -3.99
CA ASP A 62 -11.33 -10.89 -4.05
C ASP A 62 -10.78 -12.17 -3.39
N VAL A 63 -11.11 -12.31 -2.11
CA VAL A 63 -10.48 -13.29 -1.21
C VAL A 63 -10.82 -14.76 -1.46
N CYS A 64 -11.87 -15.04 -2.24
CA CYS A 64 -12.30 -16.41 -2.51
C CYS A 64 -12.27 -16.72 -4.01
N THR A 65 -11.31 -16.15 -4.74
CA THR A 65 -10.95 -16.55 -6.11
C THR A 65 -9.50 -17.06 -6.15
N ASN A 66 -9.12 -17.77 -7.20
CA ASN A 66 -7.72 -18.14 -7.39
C ASN A 66 -6.93 -16.88 -7.76
N GLU A 67 -6.19 -16.33 -6.79
CA GLU A 67 -5.33 -15.20 -7.04
C GLU A 67 -4.12 -15.57 -7.91
N ALA A 68 -3.68 -14.59 -8.70
CA ALA A 68 -2.46 -14.68 -9.50
C ALA A 68 -1.23 -14.74 -8.59
N ASP A 69 -0.17 -15.40 -9.06
CA ASP A 69 1.10 -15.46 -8.34
C ASP A 69 1.75 -14.06 -8.24
N TYR A 70 2.03 -13.61 -7.01
CA TYR A 70 2.74 -12.36 -6.71
C TYR A 70 4.25 -12.56 -6.54
N ASN A 71 4.72 -13.81 -6.53
CA ASN A 71 6.12 -14.18 -6.35
C ASN A 71 6.88 -14.41 -7.67
N SER A 72 6.22 -14.22 -8.82
CA SER A 72 6.85 -14.30 -10.13
C SER A 72 6.26 -13.30 -11.14
N GLY A 73 6.93 -13.18 -12.29
CA GLY A 73 6.45 -12.43 -13.45
C GLY A 73 6.26 -10.92 -13.25
N PHE A 74 5.35 -10.36 -14.06
CA PHE A 74 5.08 -8.92 -14.14
C PHE A 74 4.62 -8.30 -12.81
N LYS A 75 3.75 -9.00 -12.07
CA LYS A 75 3.25 -8.53 -10.76
C LYS A 75 4.39 -8.37 -9.77
N LYS A 76 5.27 -9.38 -9.66
CA LYS A 76 6.47 -9.28 -8.81
C LYS A 76 7.36 -8.12 -9.22
N SER A 77 7.58 -7.91 -10.51
CA SER A 77 8.40 -6.79 -11.00
C SER A 77 7.88 -5.45 -10.52
N ILE A 78 6.57 -5.20 -10.65
CA ILE A 78 5.94 -3.95 -10.18
C ILE A 78 6.06 -3.79 -8.66
N LEU A 79 5.90 -4.88 -7.90
CA LEU A 79 6.04 -4.85 -6.43
C LEU A 79 7.50 -4.62 -6.00
N GLN A 80 8.49 -5.16 -6.73
CA GLN A 80 9.90 -4.88 -6.50
C GLN A 80 10.26 -3.43 -6.82
N ASP A 81 9.70 -2.86 -7.89
CA ASP A 81 9.86 -1.43 -8.21
C ASP A 81 9.28 -0.55 -7.10
N LEU A 82 8.09 -0.92 -6.58
CA LEU A 82 7.47 -0.25 -5.45
C LEU A 82 8.38 -0.28 -4.21
N LEU A 83 8.84 -1.46 -3.82
CA LEU A 83 9.72 -1.62 -2.65
C LEU A 83 11.05 -0.91 -2.83
N THR A 84 11.58 -0.86 -4.07
CA THR A 84 12.79 -0.11 -4.39
C THR A 84 12.57 1.38 -4.20
N ALA A 85 11.50 1.94 -4.77
CA ALA A 85 11.14 3.34 -4.60
C ALA A 85 10.88 3.71 -3.14
N TRP A 86 10.29 2.81 -2.36
CA TRP A 86 10.02 3.06 -0.94
C TRP A 86 11.29 2.95 -0.09
N SER A 87 12.18 2.01 -0.40
CA SER A 87 13.42 1.77 0.35
C SER A 87 14.41 2.93 0.29
N SER A 88 14.30 3.82 -0.70
CA SER A 88 15.10 5.04 -0.79
C SER A 88 14.61 6.17 0.13
N THR A 89 13.41 6.04 0.71
CA THR A 89 12.85 7.08 1.58
C THR A 89 13.44 7.00 2.99
N LYS A 90 13.61 8.16 3.63
CA LYS A 90 14.11 8.21 5.01
C LYS A 90 13.18 7.50 6.00
N SER A 91 11.87 7.57 5.78
CA SER A 91 10.90 6.86 6.62
C SER A 91 11.09 5.35 6.58
N PHE A 92 11.37 4.79 5.40
CA PHE A 92 11.62 3.37 5.25
C PHE A 92 12.94 2.94 5.91
N SER A 93 14.02 3.72 5.74
CA SER A 93 15.28 3.43 6.42
C SER A 93 15.13 3.46 7.95
N LEU A 94 14.38 4.43 8.50
CA LEU A 94 14.12 4.49 9.94
C LEU A 94 13.34 3.28 10.47
N MET A 95 12.39 2.77 9.69
CA MET A 95 11.66 1.54 10.01
C MET A 95 12.59 0.33 9.98
N HIS A 96 13.36 0.17 8.90
CA HIS A 96 14.29 -0.94 8.72
C HIS A 96 15.33 -0.97 9.85
N ASP A 97 15.98 0.16 10.14
CA ASP A 97 16.93 0.31 11.25
C ASP A 97 16.33 -0.12 12.59
N TYR A 98 15.09 0.28 12.86
CA TYR A 98 14.39 -0.10 14.10
C TYR A 98 14.19 -1.62 14.17
N LEU A 99 13.71 -2.25 13.09
CA LEU A 99 13.43 -3.68 13.06
C LEU A 99 14.73 -4.51 13.15
N VAL A 100 15.81 -4.04 12.52
CA VAL A 100 17.15 -4.63 12.64
C VAL A 100 17.64 -4.58 14.08
N LYS A 101 17.56 -3.41 14.73
CA LYS A 101 17.94 -3.25 16.15
C LYS A 101 17.12 -4.11 17.10
N LYS A 102 15.89 -4.47 16.71
CA LYS A 102 15.03 -5.39 17.46
C LYS A 102 15.23 -6.86 17.11
N GLY A 103 16.16 -7.18 16.21
CA GLY A 103 16.43 -8.56 15.77
C GLY A 103 15.25 -9.20 15.06
N LYS A 104 14.40 -8.41 14.38
CA LYS A 104 13.19 -8.89 13.72
C LYS A 104 13.37 -9.17 12.23
N VAL A 105 14.35 -8.52 11.60
CA VAL A 105 14.61 -8.63 10.15
C VAL A 105 16.12 -8.57 9.88
N SER A 106 16.52 -9.00 8.69
CA SER A 106 17.91 -8.90 8.22
C SER A 106 18.35 -7.44 8.09
N SER A 107 19.63 -7.17 8.38
CA SER A 107 20.28 -5.88 8.07
C SER A 107 20.50 -5.68 6.57
N ASP A 108 20.49 -6.75 5.78
CA ASP A 108 20.55 -6.64 4.32
C ASP A 108 19.20 -6.17 3.75
N MET A 109 19.23 -5.04 3.05
CA MET A 109 18.03 -4.42 2.47
C MET A 109 17.38 -5.31 1.41
N ASN A 110 18.17 -6.09 0.65
CA ASN A 110 17.60 -6.99 -0.36
C ASN A 110 16.83 -8.14 0.28
N SER A 111 17.40 -8.76 1.30
CA SER A 111 16.74 -9.76 2.14
C SER A 111 15.48 -9.20 2.81
N PHE A 112 15.53 -7.96 3.30
CA PHE A 112 14.35 -7.31 3.89
C PHE A 112 13.25 -7.03 2.86
N LYS A 113 13.58 -6.57 1.64
CA LYS A 113 12.61 -6.41 0.55
C LYS A 113 12.00 -7.75 0.13
N GLN A 114 12.79 -8.83 0.08
CA GLN A 114 12.26 -10.18 -0.17
C GLN A 114 11.28 -10.60 0.93
N PHE A 115 11.66 -10.44 2.20
CA PHE A 115 10.76 -10.68 3.33
C PHE A 115 9.47 -9.88 3.21
N LEU A 116 9.54 -8.57 2.92
CA LEU A 116 8.36 -7.73 2.76
C LEU A 116 7.49 -8.17 1.57
N THR A 117 8.11 -8.64 0.49
CA THR A 117 7.37 -9.16 -0.67
C THR A 117 6.49 -10.32 -0.24
N THR A 118 7.06 -11.29 0.48
CA THR A 118 6.32 -12.43 0.99
C THR A 118 5.29 -12.00 2.05
N PHE A 119 5.73 -11.20 3.02
CA PHE A 119 4.88 -10.82 4.16
C PHE A 119 3.66 -9.99 3.75
N TRP A 120 3.81 -9.07 2.80
CA TRP A 120 2.74 -8.15 2.40
C TRP A 120 1.94 -8.61 1.18
N PHE A 121 2.61 -9.25 0.21
CA PHE A 121 2.03 -9.50 -1.10
C PHE A 121 1.84 -10.98 -1.42
N ASP A 122 2.36 -11.90 -0.59
CA ASP A 122 2.07 -13.30 -0.78
C ASP A 122 0.63 -13.63 -0.38
N THR A 123 0.13 -14.69 -1.00
CA THR A 123 -1.24 -15.14 -0.87
C THR A 123 -1.40 -16.13 0.30
N TYR A 124 -2.44 -15.95 1.12
CA TYR A 124 -2.84 -16.86 2.20
C TYR A 124 -4.35 -17.11 2.14
N SER A 125 -4.80 -18.29 2.54
CA SER A 125 -6.22 -18.69 2.43
C SER A 125 -7.00 -18.32 3.69
N ARG A 126 -8.14 -17.64 3.54
CA ARG A 126 -9.12 -17.43 4.64
C ARG A 126 -10.44 -18.18 4.47
N CYS A 127 -10.74 -18.73 3.29
CA CYS A 127 -12.04 -19.37 3.01
C CYS A 127 -12.04 -20.80 3.59
N SER A 128 -13.09 -21.18 4.34
CA SER A 128 -13.12 -22.37 5.20
C SER A 128 -13.30 -23.72 4.49
N ARG A 129 -13.49 -23.74 3.17
CA ARG A 129 -13.52 -24.99 2.39
C ARG A 129 -12.89 -24.76 1.02
N THR A 130 -11.90 -25.60 0.70
CA THR A 130 -11.13 -25.67 -0.56
C THR A 130 -10.31 -24.44 -0.92
N ARG A 131 -8.98 -24.55 -0.75
CA ARG A 131 -7.87 -23.72 -1.25
C ARG A 131 -8.28 -22.52 -2.14
N ARG A 132 -8.42 -21.33 -1.55
CA ARG A 132 -8.47 -20.06 -2.29
C ARG A 132 -7.66 -19.03 -1.52
N LYS A 133 -6.69 -18.39 -2.17
CA LYS A 133 -5.61 -17.63 -1.53
C LYS A 133 -5.79 -16.13 -1.77
N SER A 134 -5.36 -15.28 -0.83
CA SER A 134 -5.49 -13.82 -0.82
C SER A 134 -4.25 -13.08 -0.33
N ALA A 135 -3.87 -11.91 -0.85
CA ALA A 135 -2.71 -11.17 -0.33
C ALA A 135 -2.98 -10.38 0.96
N VAL A 136 -1.98 -10.24 1.85
CA VAL A 136 -2.16 -9.59 3.19
C VAL A 136 -2.56 -8.13 3.03
N ARG A 137 -2.00 -7.44 2.04
CA ARG A 137 -2.18 -6.00 1.87
C ARG A 137 -3.47 -5.59 1.17
N ASP A 138 -4.14 -6.49 0.45
CA ASP A 138 -5.42 -6.17 -0.18
C ASP A 138 -6.42 -5.66 0.87
N HIS A 139 -6.38 -6.21 2.08
CA HIS A 139 -7.22 -5.79 3.21
C HIS A 139 -6.91 -4.44 3.84
N LEU A 140 -5.71 -3.88 3.62
CA LEU A 140 -5.26 -2.64 4.26
C LEU A 140 -5.30 -1.44 3.32
N GLN A 141 -5.41 -1.67 2.01
CA GLN A 141 -5.38 -0.61 1.01
C GLN A 141 -6.56 -0.63 0.04
N VAL A 142 -7.22 -1.77 -0.13
CA VAL A 142 -8.39 -1.88 -0.98
C VAL A 142 -9.57 -2.24 -0.08
N PRO A 143 -10.55 -1.35 0.13
CA PRO A 143 -11.76 -1.75 0.82
C PRO A 143 -12.44 -2.87 0.04
N SER A 144 -12.79 -3.95 0.72
CA SER A 144 -13.68 -4.98 0.21
C SER A 144 -14.96 -4.31 -0.29
N LYS A 145 -15.32 -4.55 -1.55
CA LYS A 145 -16.57 -4.06 -2.14
C LYS A 145 -17.79 -4.59 -1.39
#